data_AF-A0A1B6JXM6-F1
#
_entry.id   AF-A0A1B6JXM6-F1
#
_cell.length_a   1.000
_cell.length_b   1.000
_cell.length_c   1.000
_cell.angle_alpha   90.00
_cell.angle_beta   90.00
_cell.angle_gamma   90.00
#
_symmetry.space_group_name_H-M   'P 1'
#
loop_
_entity.id
_entity.type
_entity.pdbx_description
1 polymer ?
#
loop_
_entity_poly.entity_id
_entity_poly.type
_entity_poly.pdbx_seq_one_letter_code
_entity_poly.pdbx_strand_id
1 'polypeptide(L)'
;KEEGMENAVIVTFKAIPAVPPGYNYLSVISRVRVVYRYTEEDDDLHCLSLIIKSELTDENIKHMIVDDVVFGEVKFYGNFLPEVKRLTDFSYVPKSFKPPDIAKVVLE
;
A
#
# COMPACT_ATOMS: atom_id res chain seq x y z
N LYS A 1 -6.02 11.39 17.97
CA LYS A 1 -6.71 12.57 17.42
C LYS A 1 -6.60 12.47 15.91
N GLU A 2 -7.68 12.07 15.26
CA GLU A 2 -7.83 12.14 13.79
C GLU A 2 -8.20 13.58 13.46
N GLU A 3 -7.19 14.43 13.31
CA GLU A 3 -7.35 15.80 12.80
C GLU A 3 -7.14 15.75 11.29
N GLY A 4 -8.20 16.01 10.51
CA GLY A 4 -8.13 16.33 9.08
C GLY A 4 -8.47 15.19 8.10
N MET A 5 -9.71 14.69 8.09
CA MET A 5 -10.23 14.03 6.88
C MET A 5 -10.81 15.12 5.98
N GLU A 6 -9.94 15.80 5.24
CA GLU A 6 -10.38 16.61 4.09
C GLU A 6 -11.06 15.65 3.10
N ASN A 7 -12.29 15.98 2.69
CA ASN A 7 -13.04 15.16 1.73
C ASN A 7 -12.37 15.27 0.36
N ALA A 8 -11.39 14.39 0.07
CA ALA A 8 -10.77 14.32 -1.24
C ALA A 8 -11.79 13.84 -2.30
N VAL A 9 -11.89 14.58 -3.40
CA VAL A 9 -12.70 14.21 -4.57
C VAL A 9 -11.82 13.44 -5.55
N ILE A 10 -12.17 12.18 -5.81
CA ILE A 10 -11.44 11.35 -6.77
C ILE A 10 -11.86 11.73 -8.18
N VAL A 11 -10.92 12.25 -8.96
CA VAL A 11 -11.11 12.61 -10.37
C VAL A 11 -10.89 11.39 -11.27
N THR A 12 -9.87 10.59 -10.99
CA THR A 12 -9.58 9.38 -11.77
C THR A 12 -8.95 8.31 -10.91
N PHE A 13 -9.35 7.06 -11.13
CA PHE A 13 -8.80 5.89 -10.48
C PHE A 13 -8.42 4.83 -11.51
N LYS A 14 -7.23 4.25 -11.39
CA LYS A 14 -6.79 3.12 -12.20
C LYS A 14 -5.99 2.13 -11.38
N ALA A 15 -6.40 0.86 -11.37
CA ALA A 15 -5.66 -0.24 -10.82
C ALA A 15 -5.26 -1.22 -11.94
N ILE A 16 -3.98 -1.54 -12.05
CA ILE A 16 -3.44 -2.51 -13.01
C ILE A 16 -2.41 -3.42 -12.34
N PRO A 17 -2.11 -4.61 -12.90
CA PRO A 17 -0.98 -5.40 -12.44
C PRO A 17 0.31 -4.55 -12.44
N ALA A 18 1.05 -4.56 -11.33
CA ALA A 18 2.31 -3.84 -11.21
C ALA A 18 3.49 -4.59 -11.85
N VAL A 19 3.34 -5.90 -12.04
CA VAL A 19 4.36 -6.83 -12.52
C VAL A 19 3.78 -7.74 -13.60
N PRO A 20 4.61 -8.31 -14.50
CA PRO A 20 4.17 -9.30 -15.47
C PRO A 20 3.61 -10.57 -14.81
N PRO A 21 2.77 -11.37 -15.51
CA PRO A 21 2.31 -12.67 -15.03
C PRO A 21 3.49 -13.56 -14.61
N GLY A 22 3.39 -14.19 -13.43
CA GLY A 22 4.43 -15.06 -12.86
C GLY A 22 5.49 -14.34 -12.01
N TYR A 23 5.55 -13.00 -12.04
CA TYR A 23 6.50 -12.19 -11.25
C TYR A 23 5.90 -11.65 -9.95
N ASN A 24 4.74 -12.17 -9.57
CA ASN A 24 3.96 -11.72 -8.42
C ASN A 24 4.23 -12.55 -7.15
N TYR A 25 5.17 -13.50 -7.19
CA TYR A 25 5.67 -14.29 -6.05
C TYR A 25 4.62 -14.57 -4.97
N LEU A 26 3.63 -15.42 -5.31
CA LEU A 26 2.55 -15.82 -4.41
C LEU A 26 1.72 -14.68 -3.79
N SER A 27 1.67 -13.53 -4.45
CA SER A 27 0.92 -12.35 -4.03
C SER A 27 0.17 -11.74 -5.21
N VAL A 28 -0.74 -10.82 -4.96
CA VAL A 28 -1.30 -9.92 -5.97
C VAL A 28 -0.62 -8.57 -5.80
N ILE A 29 0.09 -8.11 -6.83
CA ILE A 29 0.77 -6.81 -6.80
C ILE A 29 0.09 -5.88 -7.81
N SER A 30 -0.62 -4.89 -7.29
CA SER A 30 -1.37 -3.91 -8.07
C SER A 30 -0.69 -2.55 -8.00
N ARG A 31 -0.57 -1.88 -9.15
CA ARG A 31 -0.24 -0.47 -9.22
C ARG A 31 -1.54 0.32 -9.30
N VAL A 32 -1.77 1.16 -8.32
CA VAL A 32 -2.95 2.01 -8.22
C VAL A 32 -2.53 3.46 -8.44
N ARG A 33 -3.16 4.12 -9.40
CA ARG A 33 -3.02 5.56 -9.61
C ARG A 33 -4.34 6.25 -9.30
N VAL A 34 -4.26 7.27 -8.46
CA VAL A 34 -5.40 8.08 -8.05
C VAL A 34 -5.07 9.53 -8.35
N VAL A 35 -5.89 10.17 -9.18
CA VAL A 35 -5.88 11.62 -9.35
C VAL A 35 -7.04 12.17 -8.53
N TYR A 36 -6.75 13.12 -7.65
CA TYR A 36 -7.72 13.69 -6.72
C TYR A 36 -7.48 15.17 -6.51
N ARG A 37 -8.47 15.84 -5.92
CA ARG A 37 -8.42 17.23 -5.46
C ARG A 37 -9.00 17.32 -4.05
N TYR A 38 -8.64 18.33 -3.26
CA TYR A 38 -9.05 18.37 -1.85
C TYR A 38 -10.49 18.85 -1.66
N THR A 39 -11.05 19.58 -2.63
CA THR A 39 -12.46 20.01 -2.64
C THR A 39 -13.01 20.02 -4.06
N GLU A 40 -14.33 20.09 -4.24
CA GLU A 40 -14.97 20.16 -5.56
C GLU A 40 -14.64 21.45 -6.35
N GLU A 41 -14.21 22.49 -5.64
CA GLU A 41 -13.91 23.81 -6.21
C GLU A 41 -12.41 23.99 -6.46
N ASP A 42 -11.60 23.04 -6.01
CA ASP A 42 -10.15 23.07 -6.17
C ASP A 42 -9.76 22.76 -7.62
N ASP A 43 -8.92 23.62 -8.19
CA ASP A 43 -8.35 23.48 -9.52
C ASP A 43 -7.06 22.64 -9.49
N ASP A 44 -6.41 22.54 -8.33
CA ASP A 44 -5.17 21.80 -8.18
C ASP A 44 -5.44 20.28 -8.15
N LEU A 45 -4.78 19.57 -9.06
CA LEU A 45 -4.83 18.12 -9.14
C LEU A 45 -3.61 17.48 -8.48
N HIS A 46 -3.88 16.58 -7.55
CA HIS A 46 -2.90 15.72 -6.90
C HIS A 46 -2.91 14.34 -7.52
N CYS A 47 -1.76 13.68 -7.49
CA CYS A 47 -1.60 12.32 -8.01
C CYS A 47 -0.90 11.44 -6.98
N LEU A 48 -1.53 10.32 -6.64
CA LEU A 48 -0.99 9.28 -5.81
C LEU A 48 -0.70 8.05 -6.67
N SER A 49 0.49 7.47 -6.56
CA SER A 49 0.88 6.26 -7.28
C SER A 49 1.32 5.19 -6.29
N LEU A 50 0.40 4.31 -5.92
CA LEU A 50 0.62 3.26 -4.93
C LEU A 50 0.98 1.92 -5.58
N ILE A 51 1.82 1.15 -4.90
CA ILE A 51 1.93 -0.30 -5.02
C ILE A 51 1.20 -0.93 -3.85
N ILE A 52 0.17 -1.72 -4.16
CA ILE A 52 -0.57 -2.51 -3.17
C ILE A 52 -0.20 -3.97 -3.38
N LYS A 53 0.33 -4.60 -2.34
CA LYS A 53 0.61 -6.02 -2.30
C LYS A 53 -0.35 -6.70 -1.32
N SER A 54 -1.00 -7.76 -1.78
CA SER A 54 -1.90 -8.58 -0.97
C SER A 54 -1.66 -10.07 -1.22
N GLU A 55 -2.18 -10.90 -0.33
CA GLU A 55 -2.24 -12.34 -0.46
C GLU A 55 -3.10 -12.80 -1.66
N LEU A 56 -2.91 -14.06 -2.06
CA LEU A 56 -3.80 -14.73 -3.01
C LEU A 56 -5.10 -15.10 -2.32
N THR A 57 -6.22 -14.97 -3.03
CA THR A 57 -7.55 -15.29 -2.51
C THR A 57 -7.89 -16.78 -2.58
N ASP A 58 -7.04 -17.61 -3.21
CA ASP A 58 -7.24 -19.05 -3.33
C ASP A 58 -7.05 -19.74 -1.97
N GLU A 59 -8.11 -20.33 -1.44
CA GLU A 59 -8.14 -20.97 -0.12
C GLU A 59 -7.14 -22.13 0.00
N ASN A 60 -6.89 -22.89 -1.08
CA ASN A 60 -5.91 -23.98 -1.06
C ASN A 60 -4.48 -23.45 -0.91
N ILE A 61 -4.22 -22.27 -1.47
CA ILE A 61 -2.92 -21.60 -1.42
C ILE A 61 -2.76 -20.84 -0.09
N LYS A 62 -3.83 -20.24 0.45
CA LYS A 62 -3.80 -19.57 1.76
C LYS A 62 -3.26 -20.47 2.86
N HIS A 63 -3.68 -21.74 2.89
CA HIS A 63 -3.21 -22.72 3.87
C HIS A 63 -1.75 -23.16 3.70
N MET A 64 -1.15 -22.99 2.52
CA MET A 64 0.27 -23.29 2.28
C MET A 64 1.21 -22.12 2.58
N ILE A 65 0.69 -20.89 2.60
CA ILE A 65 1.45 -19.64 2.73
C ILE A 65 1.49 -19.11 4.18
N VAL A 66 0.86 -19.84 5.11
CA VAL A 66 0.52 -19.36 6.45
C VAL A 66 1.76 -18.89 7.24
N ASP A 67 1.63 -17.66 7.72
CA ASP A 67 2.38 -16.93 8.73
C ASP A 67 3.71 -16.26 8.33
N ASP A 68 4.78 -16.96 7.98
CA ASP A 68 6.09 -16.27 8.02
C ASP A 68 6.36 -15.28 6.88
N VAL A 69 5.92 -15.58 5.65
CA VAL A 69 6.28 -14.76 4.47
C VAL A 69 5.40 -13.51 4.37
N VAL A 70 4.07 -13.67 4.43
CA VAL A 70 3.13 -12.53 4.31
C VAL A 70 3.20 -11.65 5.57
N PHE A 71 3.23 -12.24 6.77
CA PHE A 71 3.36 -11.42 7.98
C PHE A 71 4.76 -10.86 8.15
N GLY A 72 5.80 -11.48 7.59
CA GLY A 72 7.15 -10.93 7.62
C GLY A 72 7.21 -9.56 6.98
N GLU A 73 6.66 -9.42 5.78
CA GLU A 73 6.63 -8.13 5.06
C GLU A 73 5.72 -7.12 5.75
N VAL A 74 4.52 -7.52 6.17
CA VAL A 74 3.62 -6.66 6.96
C VAL A 74 4.28 -6.16 8.24
N LYS A 75 4.94 -7.04 9.01
CA LYS A 75 5.65 -6.66 10.24
C LYS A 75 6.85 -5.76 9.93
N PHE A 76 7.54 -6.00 8.81
CA PHE A 76 8.67 -5.17 8.39
C PHE A 76 8.23 -3.72 8.14
N TYR A 77 7.21 -3.51 7.30
CA TYR A 77 6.73 -2.15 6.98
C TYR A 77 5.91 -1.53 8.11
N GLY A 78 5.14 -2.33 8.86
CA GLY A 78 4.26 -1.85 9.92
C GLY A 78 4.93 -1.57 11.27
N ASN A 79 5.99 -2.33 11.61
CA ASN A 79 6.62 -2.27 12.93
C ASN A 79 8.11 -1.95 12.87
N PHE A 80 8.89 -2.69 12.06
CA PHE A 80 10.34 -2.56 12.04
C PHE A 80 10.78 -1.21 11.46
N LEU A 81 10.36 -0.86 10.25
CA LEU A 81 10.78 0.38 9.59
C LEU A 81 10.43 1.66 10.39
N PRO A 82 9.23 1.79 10.98
CA PRO A 82 8.92 2.92 11.86
C PRO A 82 9.87 3.06 13.05
N GLU A 83 10.25 1.95 13.71
CA GLU A 83 11.20 1.98 14.83
C GLU A 83 12.61 2.36 14.38
N VAL A 84 13.07 1.85 13.24
CA VAL A 84 14.37 2.24 12.70
C VAL A 84 14.38 3.73 12.33
N LYS A 85 13.31 4.24 11.70
CA LYS A 85 13.17 5.68 11.41
C LYS A 85 13.14 6.54 12.68
N ARG A 86 12.63 6.03 13.79
CA ARG A 86 12.66 6.75 15.09
C ARG A 86 14.08 6.83 15.66
N LEU A 87 14.91 5.82 15.41
CA LEU A 87 16.26 5.70 15.97
C LEU A 87 17.36 6.25 15.04
N THR A 88 17.05 6.53 13.78
CA THR A 88 18.02 6.93 12.76
C THR A 88 17.47 8.09 11.93
N ASP A 89 18.33 8.97 11.44
CA ASP A 89 17.94 10.07 10.54
C ASP A 89 17.80 9.63 9.06
N PHE A 90 17.70 8.32 8.81
CA PHE A 90 17.58 7.79 7.45
C PHE A 90 16.15 7.92 6.91
N SER A 91 16.08 8.37 5.65
CA SER A 91 14.87 8.29 4.84
C SER A 91 14.86 6.99 4.05
N TYR A 92 13.74 6.27 4.10
CA TYR A 92 13.54 5.01 3.39
C TYR A 92 12.58 5.23 2.22
N VAL A 93 12.86 4.58 1.10
CA VAL A 93 11.98 4.50 -0.06
C VAL A 93 11.71 3.05 -0.41
N PRO A 94 10.49 2.70 -0.86
CA PRO A 94 9.31 3.57 -0.97
C PRO A 94 8.68 3.92 0.39
N LYS A 95 7.84 4.97 0.44
CA LYS A 95 7.12 5.31 1.67
C LYS A 95 6.03 4.28 1.91
N SER A 96 5.89 3.76 3.12
CA SER A 96 4.83 2.82 3.47
C SER A 96 3.66 3.50 4.18
N PHE A 97 2.45 3.07 3.86
CA PHE A 97 1.21 3.50 4.50
C PHE A 97 0.65 2.36 5.35
N LYS A 98 -0.05 2.72 6.44
CA LYS A 98 -0.78 1.75 7.24
C LYS A 98 -2.16 1.54 6.60
N PRO A 99 -2.45 0.39 5.96
CA PRO A 99 -3.76 0.11 5.40
C PRO A 99 -4.82 -0.17 6.48
N PRO A 100 -6.12 -0.02 6.14
CA PRO A 100 -7.21 -0.51 6.99
C PRO A 100 -7.16 -2.03 7.21
N ASP A 101 -6.74 -2.76 6.17
CA ASP A 101 -6.53 -4.20 6.22
C ASP A 101 -5.06 -4.52 6.47
N ILE A 102 -4.76 -4.97 7.69
CA ILE A 102 -3.40 -5.22 8.16
C ILE A 102 -2.69 -6.36 7.42
N ALA A 103 -3.38 -7.18 6.64
CA ALA A 103 -2.75 -8.22 5.82
C ALA A 103 -2.08 -7.67 4.55
N LYS A 104 -2.26 -6.38 4.26
CA LYS A 104 -1.77 -5.74 3.04
C LYS A 104 -0.55 -4.85 3.31
N VAL A 105 0.24 -4.67 2.26
CA VAL A 105 1.33 -3.69 2.23
C VAL A 105 1.01 -2.64 1.17
N VAL A 106 1.10 -1.37 1.55
CA VAL A 106 0.81 -0.23 0.68
C VAL A 106 2.02 0.70 0.65
N LEU A 107 2.58 0.90 -0.54
CA LEU A 107 3.81 1.66 -0.77
C LEU A 107 3.56 2.78 -1.79
N GLU A 108 4.19 3.94 -1.63
CA GLU A 108 4.23 5.07 -2.58
C GLU A 108 5.65 5.34 -3.06
#